data_AF-K1T164-F1
#
_entry.id   AF-K1T164-F1
#
_cell.length_a   1.000
_cell.length_b   1.000
_cell.length_c   1.000
_cell.angle_alpha   90.00
_cell.angle_beta   90.00
_cell.angle_gamma   90.00
#
_symmetry.space_group_name_H-M   'P 1'
#
loop_
_entity.id
_entity.type
_entity.pdbx_description
1 polymer ?
#
loop_
_entity_poly.entity_id
_entity_poly.type
_entity_poly.pdbx_seq_one_letter_code
_entity_poly.pdbx_strand_id
1 'polypeptide(L)' 'MLKGTTFAKYRQFVENCFTVMPRHALHARLLGFEHPTTHRDMLFECGLPDDFRALLEKWEGYAAAGKANEE' A
#
# COMPACT_ATOMS: atom_id res chain seq x y z
N MET A 1 -22.89 1.32 30.05
CA MET A 1 -21.60 0.76 29.57
C MET A 1 -21.03 1.69 28.52
N LEU A 2 -19.75 2.06 28.66
CA LEU A 2 -19.04 3.09 27.91
C LEU A 2 -18.99 2.74 26.40
N LYS A 3 -19.50 3.62 25.52
CA LYS A 3 -19.30 3.51 24.05
C LYS A 3 -17.85 3.87 23.70
N GLY A 4 -16.92 2.98 24.04
CA GLY A 4 -15.49 3.16 23.81
C GLY A 4 -15.10 2.98 22.33
N THR A 5 -14.95 4.10 21.63
CA THR A 5 -13.85 4.38 20.68
C THR A 5 -13.58 3.39 19.52
N THR A 6 -14.55 3.07 18.66
CA THR A 6 -14.24 2.58 17.29
C THR A 6 -13.26 3.52 16.57
N PHE A 7 -13.40 4.83 16.81
CA PHE A 7 -12.50 5.85 16.28
C PHE A 7 -11.04 5.75 16.74
N ALA A 8 -10.77 5.34 17.99
CA ALA A 8 -9.39 5.26 18.49
C ALA A 8 -8.62 4.10 17.86
N LYS A 9 -9.27 2.95 17.66
CA LYS A 9 -8.67 1.79 17.00
C LYS A 9 -8.35 2.08 15.52
N TYR A 10 -9.28 2.73 14.82
CA TYR A 10 -9.05 3.14 13.43
C TYR A 10 -7.93 4.17 13.31
N ARG A 11 -7.91 5.19 14.18
CA ARG A 11 -6.82 6.18 14.21
C ARG A 11 -5.45 5.52 14.44
N GLN A 12 -5.34 4.63 15.42
CA GLN A 12 -4.09 3.91 15.69
C GLN A 12 -3.67 3.05 14.49
N PHE A 13 -4.62 2.41 13.81
CA PHE A 13 -4.35 1.66 12.59
C PHE A 13 -3.77 2.56 11.50
N VAL A 14 -4.39 3.73 11.25
CA VAL A 14 -3.91 4.71 10.27
C VAL A 14 -2.53 5.26 10.62
N GLU A 15 -2.26 5.57 11.89
CA GLU A 15 -0.94 6.01 12.37
C GLU A 15 0.14 4.93 12.17
N ASN A 16 -0.21 3.66 12.40
CA ASN A 16 0.69 2.54 12.13
C ASN A 16 0.98 2.40 10.63
N CYS A 17 0.00 2.64 9.75
CA CYS A 17 0.19 2.65 8.30
C CYS A 17 1.21 3.72 7.86
N PHE A 18 1.16 4.93 8.44
CA PHE A 18 2.16 5.97 8.18
C PHE A 18 3.56 5.60 8.69
N THR A 19 3.64 4.84 9.78
CA THR A 19 4.92 4.33 10.28
C THR A 19 5.51 3.27 9.33
N VAL A 20 4.68 2.42 8.73
CA VAL A 20 5.13 1.38 7.78
C VAL A 20 5.67 2.00 6.49
N MET A 21 5.04 3.05 5.99
CA MET A 21 5.46 3.71 4.75
C MET A 21 5.54 5.23 4.98
N PRO A 22 6.71 5.73 5.45
CA PRO A 22 6.92 7.14 5.77
C PRO A 22 7.18 8.00 4.52
N ARG A 23 6.52 7.66 3.40
CA ARG A 23 6.64 8.32 2.10
C ARG A 23 5.33 8.20 1.32
N HIS A 24 5.24 8.85 0.17
CA HIS A 24 4.08 8.74 -0.69
C HIS A 24 3.86 7.30 -1.15
N ALA A 25 2.58 6.90 -1.18
CA ALA A 25 2.08 5.65 -1.76
C ALA A 25 2.13 5.72 -3.30
N LEU A 26 3.30 6.03 -3.86
CA LEU A 26 3.55 6.12 -5.30
C LEU A 26 4.75 5.24 -5.67
N HIS A 27 4.58 4.39 -6.68
CA HIS A 27 5.64 3.51 -7.22
C HIS A 27 5.57 3.47 -8.75
N ALA A 28 6.66 3.84 -9.41
CA ALA A 28 6.80 3.70 -10.85
C ALA A 28 7.25 2.26 -11.18
N ARG A 29 6.28 1.39 -11.42
CA ARG A 29 6.53 -0.04 -11.67
C ARG A 29 7.18 -0.31 -13.02
N LEU A 30 6.77 0.42 -14.05
CA LEU A 30 7.18 0.21 -15.43
C LEU A 30 7.79 1.48 -16.00
N LEU A 31 8.90 1.32 -16.72
CA LEU A 31 9.53 2.37 -17.51
C LEU A 31 9.70 1.84 -18.93
N GLY A 32 8.97 2.44 -19.88
CA GLY A 32 9.06 2.10 -21.30
C GLY A 32 9.54 3.29 -22.11
N PHE A 33 10.49 3.07 -23.02
CA PHE A 33 10.96 4.09 -23.96
C PHE A 33 11.65 3.45 -25.18
N GLU A 34 11.74 4.21 -26.27
CA GLU A 34 12.57 3.85 -27.42
C GLU A 34 14.03 4.20 -27.15
N HIS A 35 14.93 3.23 -27.26
CA HIS A 35 16.34 3.45 -26.97
C HIS A 35 16.96 4.48 -27.95
N PRO A 36 17.58 5.56 -27.45
CA PRO A 36 17.92 6.73 -28.28
C PRO A 36 18.99 6.46 -29.34
N THR A 37 19.77 5.37 -29.21
CA THR A 37 20.81 5.00 -30.19
C THR A 37 20.43 3.80 -31.04
N THR A 38 19.59 2.90 -30.53
CA THR A 38 19.29 1.63 -31.22
C THR A 38 17.88 1.58 -31.79
N HIS A 39 17.04 2.57 -31.44
CA HIS A 39 15.65 2.67 -31.89
C HIS A 39 14.82 1.41 -31.60
N ARG A 40 15.19 0.69 -30.52
CA ARG A 40 14.48 -0.49 -30.05
C ARG A 40 13.59 -0.10 -28.89
N ASP A 41 12.37 -0.65 -28.88
CA ASP A 41 11.50 -0.56 -27.71
C ASP A 41 12.13 -1.27 -26.53
N MET A 42 12.27 -0.56 -25.42
CA MET A 42 12.75 -1.10 -24.16
C MET A 42 11.67 -0.96 -23.10
N LEU A 43 11.48 -2.01 -22.32
CA LEU A 43 10.58 -2.02 -21.17
C LEU A 43 11.36 -2.55 -19.96
N PHE A 44 11.35 -1.76 -18.90
CA PHE A 44 11.94 -2.10 -17.62
C PHE A 44 10.82 -2.24 -16.59
N GLU A 45 10.94 -3.24 -15.71
CA GLU A 45 10.02 -3.46 -14.60
C GLU A 45 10.78 -3.51 -13.28
N CYS A 46 10.20 -2.89 -12.26
CA CYS A 46 10.65 -3.00 -10.88
C CYS A 46 9.49 -3.45 -9.98
N GLY A 47 9.73 -4.51 -9.21
CA GLY A 47 8.76 -5.03 -8.25
C GLY A 47 8.33 -4.01 -7.19
N LEU A 48 7.24 -4.33 -6.48
CA LEU A 48 6.78 -3.49 -5.38
C LEU A 48 7.80 -3.50 -4.23
N PRO A 49 8.20 -2.31 -3.72
CA PRO A 49 9.05 -2.22 -2.54
C PRO A 49 8.40 -2.85 -1.30
N ASP A 50 9.23 -3.23 -0.34
CA ASP A 50 8.82 -3.98 0.85
C ASP A 50 7.82 -3.22 1.71
N ASP A 51 7.99 -1.91 1.85
CA ASP A 51 7.09 -1.03 2.60
C ASP A 51 5.67 -1.00 1.98
N PHE A 52 5.58 -0.98 0.66
CA PHE A 52 4.33 -1.07 -0.09
C PHE A 52 3.63 -2.41 0.14
N ARG A 53 4.39 -3.51 0.07
CA ARG A 53 3.84 -4.85 0.30
C ARG A 53 3.30 -4.99 1.72
N ALA A 54 4.06 -4.53 2.71
CA ALA A 54 3.65 -4.55 4.11
C ALA A 54 2.44 -3.64 4.39
N LEU A 55 2.35 -2.49 3.72
CA LEU A 55 1.20 -1.60 3.85
C LEU A 55 -0.07 -2.23 3.26
N LEU A 56 0.04 -2.84 2.07
CA LEU A 56 -1.09 -3.52 1.42
C LEU A 56 -1.61 -4.67 2.29
N GLU A 57 -0.74 -5.51 2.82
CA GLU A 57 -1.11 -6.63 3.70
C GLU A 57 -1.89 -6.15 4.94
N LYS A 58 -1.50 -5.01 5.53
CA LYS A 58 -2.23 -4.41 6.65
C LYS A 58 -3.65 -3.99 6.26
N TRP A 59 -3.82 -3.38 5.09
CA TRP A 59 -5.13 -2.94 4.60
C TRP A 59 -6.02 -4.12 4.21
N GLU A 60 -5.47 -5.15 3.58
CA GLU A 60 -6.17 -6.38 3.26
C GLU A 60 -6.69 -7.07 4.53
N GLY A 61 -5.84 -7.19 5.55
CA GLY A 61 -6.23 -7.72 6.85
C GLY A 61 -7.32 -6.89 7.54
N TYR A 62 -7.20 -5.56 7.50
CA TYR A 62 -8.21 -4.66 8.07
C TYR A 62 -9.57 -4.78 7.37
N ALA A 63 -9.56 -4.83 6.03
CA ALA A 63 -10.78 -4.98 5.23
C ALA A 63 -11.46 -6.35 5.45
N ALA A 64 -10.68 -7.42 5.55
CA ALA A 64 -11.18 -8.75 5.84
C ALA A 64 -11.83 -8.85 7.23
N ALA A 65 -11.21 -8.25 8.25
CA ALA A 65 -11.76 -8.19 9.60
C ALA A 65 -13.08 -7.39 9.68
N GLY A 66 -13.25 -6.37 8.82
CA GLY A 66 -14.49 -5.62 8.69
C GLY A 66 -15.65 -6.49 8.17
N LYS A 67 -15.41 -7.30 7.14
CA LYS A 67 -16.43 -8.20 6.55
C LYS A 67 -16.89 -9.30 7.51
N ALA A 68 -15.97 -9.87 8.29
CA ALA A 68 -16.28 -10.90 9.27
C ALA A 68 -17.16 -10.42 10.44
N ASN A 69 -17.36 -9.11 10.57
CA ASN A 69 -18.17 -8.50 11.63
C ASN A 69 -19.58 -8.11 11.13
N GLU A 70 -19.84 -8.27 9.83
CA GLU A 70 -21.12 -8.01 9.15
C GLU A 70 -21.89 -9.31 8.82
N GLU A 71 -21.25 -10.47 8.96
CA GLU A 71 -21.86 -11.82 8.95
C GLU A 71 -22.10 -12.34 10.37
#